data_AF-G2PLK7-F1
#
_entry.id   AF-G2PLK7-F1
#
_cell.length_a   1.000
_cell.length_b   1.000
_cell.length_c   1.000
_cell.angle_alpha   90.00
_cell.angle_beta   90.00
_cell.angle_gamma   90.00
#
_symmetry.space_group_name_H-M   'P 1'
#
loop_
_entity.id
_entity.type
_entity.pdbx_description
1 polymer ?
#
loop_
_entity_poly.entity_id
_entity_poly.type
_entity_poly.pdbx_seq_one_letter_code
_entity_poly.pdbx_strand_id
1 'polypeptide(L)'
;MKYIVTLFFGMILLLSCAEKVVEEPENLIPKEKMTEILHDLAILNAAKSGAAKKFEESGIDIMEFLYKKYGIDSTQFSQSDLYYASLPLEYQTIYKQVEARLKRQKDTLEAIGERRNDSVRKANLKRSDSLKAIQEKGKVKEPIPAQ
;
A
#
# COMPACT_ATOMS: atom_id res chain seq x y z
N MET A 1 13.37 46.78 -35.98
CA MET A 1 13.79 46.56 -34.57
C MET A 1 12.78 45.76 -33.76
N LYS A 2 11.48 46.11 -33.74
CA LYS A 2 10.43 45.33 -33.04
C LYS A 2 10.44 43.83 -33.39
N TYR A 3 10.45 43.47 -34.68
CA TYR A 3 10.43 42.07 -35.12
C TYR A 3 11.69 41.27 -34.74
N ILE A 4 12.85 41.91 -34.67
CA ILE A 4 14.11 41.26 -34.25
C ILE A 4 14.06 40.96 -32.75
N VAL A 5 13.52 41.88 -31.94
CA VAL A 5 13.33 41.68 -30.50
C VAL A 5 12.31 40.56 -30.24
N THR A 6 11.20 40.52 -30.98
CA THR A 6 10.20 39.45 -30.85
C THR A 6 10.76 38.08 -31.27
N LEU A 7 11.59 38.03 -32.31
CA LEU A 7 12.21 36.80 -32.80
C LEU A 7 13.30 36.30 -31.83
N PHE A 8 14.09 37.21 -31.26
CA PHE A 8 15.08 36.90 -30.24
C PHE A 8 14.43 36.40 -28.94
N PHE A 9 13.32 37.01 -28.52
CA PHE A 9 12.53 36.58 -27.35
C PHE A 9 11.88 35.20 -27.59
N GLY A 10 11.40 34.93 -28.80
CA GLY A 10 10.92 33.60 -29.21
C GLY A 10 12.02 32.53 -29.19
N MET A 11 13.26 32.88 -29.57
CA MET A 11 14.39 31.95 -29.58
C MET A 11 14.91 31.61 -28.16
N ILE A 12 14.83 32.56 -27.21
CA ILE A 12 15.14 32.30 -25.79
C ILE A 12 14.13 31.32 -25.16
N LEU A 13 12.85 31.42 -25.53
CA LEU A 13 11.81 30.50 -25.05
C LEU A 13 12.02 29.06 -25.55
N LEU A 14 12.67 28.87 -26.71
CA LEU A 14 13.02 27.55 -27.24
C LEU A 14 14.28 26.95 -26.60
N LEU A 15 15.16 27.76 -26.02
CA LEU A 15 16.35 27.33 -25.27
C LEU A 15 16.02 26.93 -23.82
N SER A 16 14.81 27.24 -23.32
CA SER A 16 14.34 26.80 -21.99
C SER A 16 13.98 25.30 -21.94
N CYS A 17 14.40 24.52 -22.93
CA CYS A 17 14.11 23.10 -23.03
C CYS A 17 15.01 22.29 -22.09
N ALA A 18 14.45 21.99 -20.92
CA ALA A 18 14.76 20.86 -20.02
C ALA A 18 16.24 20.54 -19.80
N GLU A 19 16.96 21.45 -19.14
CA GLU A 19 18.15 21.03 -18.41
C GLU A 19 17.74 20.06 -17.29
N LYS A 20 18.49 18.98 -17.11
CA LYS A 20 18.26 18.03 -16.00
C LYS A 20 18.42 18.81 -14.70
N VAL A 21 17.30 19.13 -14.04
CA VAL A 21 17.28 19.95 -12.82
C VAL A 21 18.08 19.30 -11.70
N VAL A 22 18.17 17.96 -11.71
CA VAL A 22 18.92 17.17 -10.73
C VAL A 22 19.78 16.15 -11.48
N GLU A 23 21.06 16.11 -11.14
CA GLU A 23 21.99 15.11 -11.65
C GLU A 23 21.75 13.74 -11.01
N GLU A 24 22.11 12.68 -11.73
CA GLU A 24 21.99 11.32 -11.22
C GLU A 24 23.05 11.05 -10.15
N PRO A 25 22.67 10.69 -8.90
CA PRO A 25 23.64 10.41 -7.86
C PRO A 25 24.38 9.11 -8.13
N GLU A 26 25.68 9.06 -7.83
CA GLU A 26 26.52 7.86 -8.06
C GLU A 26 26.00 6.61 -7.34
N ASN A 27 25.36 6.81 -6.19
CA ASN A 27 24.78 5.78 -5.35
C ASN A 27 23.25 5.70 -5.48
N LEU A 28 22.68 6.00 -6.65
CA LEU A 28 21.24 5.95 -6.89
C LEU A 28 20.62 4.61 -6.43
N ILE A 29 19.56 4.69 -5.61
CA ILE A 29 18.75 3.53 -5.26
C ILE A 29 18.00 3.07 -6.52
N PRO A 30 18.17 1.82 -6.98
CA PRO A 30 17.47 1.33 -8.16
C PRO A 30 15.95 1.46 -8.03
N LYS A 31 15.27 1.71 -9.15
CA LYS A 31 13.82 1.96 -9.20
C LYS A 31 13.01 0.90 -8.47
N GLU A 32 13.30 -0.38 -8.71
CA GLU A 32 12.61 -1.50 -8.08
C GLU A 32 12.81 -1.51 -6.56
N LYS A 33 14.03 -1.19 -6.10
CA LYS A 33 14.36 -1.08 -4.67
C LYS A 33 13.66 0.14 -4.04
N MET A 34 13.58 1.26 -4.75
CA MET A 34 12.82 2.43 -4.30
C MET A 34 11.32 2.12 -4.18
N THR A 35 10.74 1.39 -5.15
CA THR A 35 9.36 0.89 -5.07
C THR A 35 9.14 0.02 -3.82
N GLU A 36 10.09 -0.84 -3.44
CA GLU A 36 10.02 -1.65 -2.22
C GLU A 36 10.09 -0.79 -0.94
N ILE A 37 11.04 0.16 -0.89
CA ILE A 37 11.20 1.08 0.24
C ILE A 37 9.91 1.89 0.45
N LEU A 38 9.36 2.50 -0.60
CA LEU A 38 8.16 3.34 -0.50
C LEU A 38 6.91 2.53 -0.18
N HIS A 39 6.82 1.29 -0.67
CA HIS A 39 5.76 0.37 -0.28
C HIS A 39 5.79 0.07 1.23
N ASP A 40 6.96 -0.27 1.77
CA ASP A 40 7.09 -0.56 3.19
C ASP A 40 6.92 0.68 4.07
N LEU A 41 7.41 1.83 3.60
CA LEU A 41 7.17 3.12 4.24
C LEU A 41 5.67 3.39 4.35
N ALA A 42 4.90 3.16 3.29
CA ALA A 42 3.45 3.33 3.31
C ALA A 42 2.77 2.41 4.34
N ILE A 43 3.18 1.13 4.41
CA ILE A 43 2.65 0.17 5.39
C ILE A 43 3.01 0.59 6.82
N LEU A 44 4.27 0.96 7.09
CA LEU A 44 4.73 1.36 8.41
C LEU A 44 4.06 2.65 8.88
N ASN A 45 3.86 3.61 7.97
CA ASN A 45 3.10 4.83 8.28
C ASN A 45 1.63 4.53 8.58
N ALA A 46 0.99 3.64 7.83
CA ALA A 46 -0.37 3.20 8.11
C ALA A 46 -0.47 2.47 9.47
N ALA A 47 0.50 1.61 9.79
CA ALA A 47 0.58 0.91 11.07
C ALA A 47 0.78 1.87 12.24
N LYS A 48 1.69 2.85 12.10
CA LYS A 48 1.91 3.91 13.09
C LYS A 48 0.64 4.73 13.30
N SER A 49 -0.06 5.09 12.23
CA SER A 49 -1.35 5.82 12.32
C SER A 49 -2.43 5.00 13.04
N GLY A 50 -2.55 3.71 12.71
CA GLY A 50 -3.55 2.81 13.31
C GLY A 50 -3.27 2.39 14.75
N ALA A 51 -2.02 2.46 15.21
CA ALA A 51 -1.60 2.00 16.53
C ALA A 51 -0.57 2.95 17.18
N ALA A 52 -0.81 4.26 17.11
CA ALA A 52 0.13 5.31 17.53
C ALA A 52 0.79 5.05 18.89
N LYS A 53 -0.01 4.78 19.94
CA LYS A 53 0.51 4.51 21.29
C LYS A 53 1.50 3.33 21.33
N LYS A 54 1.16 2.21 20.68
CA LYS A 54 2.04 1.03 20.63
C LYS A 54 3.32 1.30 19.84
N PHE A 55 3.21 2.13 18.80
CA PHE A 55 4.35 2.51 17.99
C PHE A 55 5.30 3.44 18.77
N GLU A 56 4.75 4.42 19.49
CA GLU A 56 5.51 5.31 20.39
C GLU A 56 6.21 4.51 21.51
N GLU A 57 5.48 3.59 22.17
CA GLU A 57 6.04 2.72 23.21
C GLU A 57 7.17 1.81 22.70
N SER A 58 7.16 1.45 21.41
CA SER A 58 8.20 0.62 20.81
C SER A 58 9.54 1.35 20.64
N GLY A 59 9.54 2.69 20.62
CA GLY A 59 10.72 3.51 20.35
C GLY A 59 11.31 3.35 18.94
N ILE A 60 10.60 2.72 18.02
CA ILE A 60 11.08 2.47 16.65
C ILE A 60 11.00 3.75 15.83
N ASP A 61 12.12 4.15 15.23
CA ASP A 61 12.12 5.09 14.12
C ASP A 61 11.93 4.36 12.78
N ILE A 62 10.93 4.79 12.01
CA ILE A 62 10.57 4.14 10.74
C ILE A 62 11.71 4.25 9.72
N MET A 63 12.31 5.43 9.59
CA MET A 63 13.33 5.66 8.58
C MET A 63 14.61 4.92 8.95
N GLU A 64 15.02 4.94 10.21
CA GLU A 64 16.16 4.17 10.70
C GLU A 64 15.98 2.66 10.47
N PHE A 65 14.78 2.14 10.72
CA PHE A 65 14.45 0.75 10.42
C PHE A 65 14.56 0.45 8.91
N LEU A 66 14.02 1.32 8.05
CA LEU A 66 14.07 1.13 6.60
C LEU A 66 15.50 1.18 6.06
N TYR A 67 16.32 2.13 6.54
CA TYR A 67 17.75 2.24 6.20
C TYR A 67 18.48 0.92 6.51
N LYS A 68 18.28 0.38 7.71
CA LYS A 68 18.83 -0.92 8.13
C LYS A 68 18.32 -2.06 7.26
N LYS A 69 17.01 -2.13 7.00
CA LYS A 69 16.38 -3.20 6.22
C LYS A 69 16.91 -3.27 4.78
N TYR A 70 17.10 -2.12 4.15
CA TYR A 70 17.49 -2.02 2.75
C TYR A 70 18.99 -1.81 2.52
N GLY A 71 19.79 -1.67 3.59
CA GLY A 71 21.23 -1.42 3.49
C GLY A 71 21.53 -0.12 2.76
N ILE A 72 20.80 0.94 3.10
CA ILE A 72 20.97 2.30 2.57
C ILE A 72 21.14 3.26 3.75
N ASP A 73 21.64 4.47 3.49
CA ASP A 73 21.65 5.55 4.47
C ASP A 73 20.69 6.69 4.10
N SER A 74 20.55 7.66 5.01
CA SER A 74 19.68 8.82 4.84
C SER A 74 20.06 9.71 3.65
N THR A 75 21.36 9.80 3.34
CA THR A 75 21.86 10.65 2.26
C THR A 75 21.57 9.99 0.92
N GLN A 76 21.86 8.69 0.80
CA GLN A 76 21.52 7.89 -0.37
C GLN A 76 20.01 7.94 -0.66
N PHE A 77 19.18 7.79 0.37
CA PHE A 77 17.73 7.88 0.22
C PHE A 77 17.29 9.26 -0.26
N SER A 78 17.71 10.34 0.42
CA SER A 78 17.28 11.70 0.10
C SER A 78 17.74 12.16 -1.29
N GLN A 79 18.97 11.81 -1.70
CA GLN A 79 19.47 12.09 -3.04
C GLN A 79 18.72 11.31 -4.12
N SER A 80 18.43 10.03 -3.88
CA SER A 80 17.67 9.20 -4.82
C SER A 80 16.22 9.67 -4.95
N ASP A 81 15.58 10.01 -3.83
CA ASP A 81 14.22 10.56 -3.83
C ASP A 81 14.15 11.89 -4.59
N LEU A 82 15.12 12.79 -4.35
CA LEU A 82 15.23 14.05 -5.08
C LEU A 82 15.43 13.84 -6.59
N TYR A 83 16.30 12.90 -6.97
CA TYR A 83 16.51 12.54 -8.38
C TYR A 83 15.22 12.06 -9.03
N TYR A 84 14.51 11.10 -8.41
CA TYR A 84 13.24 10.62 -8.97
C TYR A 84 12.17 11.71 -9.00
N ALA A 85 12.07 12.55 -7.97
CA ALA A 85 11.15 13.68 -7.94
C ALA A 85 11.40 14.68 -9.10
N SER A 86 12.63 14.78 -9.60
CA SER A 86 12.97 15.58 -10.78
C SER A 86 12.51 14.96 -12.12
N LEU A 87 12.09 13.69 -12.13
CA LEU A 87 11.64 12.92 -13.28
C LEU A 87 10.17 12.47 -13.11
N PRO A 88 9.17 13.34 -13.34
CA PRO A 88 7.78 13.09 -12.96
C PRO A 88 7.18 11.78 -13.51
N LEU A 89 7.49 11.40 -14.75
CA LEU A 89 6.98 10.16 -15.36
C LEU A 89 7.58 8.91 -14.71
N GLU A 90 8.88 8.96 -14.36
CA GLU A 90 9.56 7.86 -13.69
C GLU A 90 9.06 7.70 -12.26
N TYR A 91 8.90 8.81 -11.53
CA TYR A 91 8.41 8.80 -10.17
C TYR A 91 6.96 8.36 -10.08
N GLN A 92 6.12 8.84 -11.01
CA GLN A 92 4.74 8.33 -11.15
C GLN A 92 4.73 6.82 -11.37
N THR A 93 5.66 6.28 -12.14
CA THR A 93 5.75 4.83 -12.36
C THR A 93 6.09 4.08 -11.08
N ILE A 94 7.00 4.59 -10.26
CA ILE A 94 7.32 4.05 -8.92
C ILE A 94 6.05 3.99 -8.06
N TYR A 95 5.33 5.10 -7.92
CA TYR A 95 4.12 5.15 -7.10
C TYR A 95 2.99 4.26 -7.64
N LYS A 96 2.81 4.16 -8.96
CA LYS A 96 1.84 3.23 -9.55
C LYS A 96 2.16 1.77 -9.20
N GLN A 97 3.44 1.41 -9.19
CA GLN A 97 3.86 0.06 -8.77
C GLN A 97 3.60 -0.18 -7.28
N VAL A 98 3.86 0.83 -6.43
CA VAL A 98 3.53 0.77 -4.99
C VAL A 98 2.02 0.55 -4.80
N GLU A 99 1.18 1.36 -5.46
CA GLU A 99 -0.27 1.25 -5.40
C GLU A 99 -0.77 -0.12 -5.85
N ALA A 100 -0.24 -0.64 -6.98
CA ALA A 100 -0.61 -1.95 -7.50
C ALA A 100 -0.26 -3.08 -6.51
N ARG A 101 0.89 -3.01 -5.83
CA ARG A 101 1.30 -3.98 -4.80
C ARG A 101 0.38 -3.93 -3.59
N LEU A 102 0.08 -2.72 -3.09
CA LEU A 102 -0.83 -2.52 -1.96
C LEU A 102 -2.24 -3.02 -2.28
N LYS A 103 -2.76 -2.70 -3.48
CA LYS A 103 -4.06 -3.18 -3.94
C LYS A 103 -4.11 -4.71 -4.00
N ARG A 104 -3.10 -5.34 -4.59
CA ARG A 104 -3.04 -6.81 -4.67
C ARG A 104 -3.04 -7.46 -3.28
N GLN A 105 -2.31 -6.90 -2.32
CA GLN A 105 -2.30 -7.39 -0.94
C GLN A 105 -3.65 -7.22 -0.27
N LYS A 106 -4.28 -6.04 -0.42
CA LYS A 106 -5.63 -5.77 0.08
C LYS A 106 -6.64 -6.77 -0.47
N ASP A 107 -6.72 -6.92 -1.79
CA ASP A 107 -7.66 -7.82 -2.46
C ASP A 107 -7.46 -9.27 -1.99
N THR A 108 -6.21 -9.67 -1.78
CA THR A 108 -5.87 -11.01 -1.25
C THR A 108 -6.39 -11.20 0.18
N LEU A 109 -6.18 -10.21 1.06
CA LEU A 109 -6.65 -10.26 2.44
C LEU A 109 -8.17 -10.24 2.54
N GLU A 110 -8.84 -9.44 1.71
CA GLU A 110 -10.30 -9.40 1.62
C GLU A 110 -10.87 -10.75 1.16
N ALA A 111 -10.32 -11.33 0.09
CA ALA A 111 -10.75 -12.64 -0.39
C ALA A 111 -10.56 -13.76 0.65
N ILE A 112 -9.49 -13.72 1.45
CA ILE A 112 -9.28 -14.64 2.57
C ILE A 112 -10.36 -14.43 3.64
N GLY A 113 -10.65 -13.17 3.98
CA GLY A 113 -11.69 -12.80 4.95
C GLY A 113 -13.08 -13.30 4.54
N GLU A 114 -13.46 -13.09 3.28
CA GLU A 114 -14.75 -13.55 2.73
C GLU A 114 -14.89 -15.07 2.79
N ARG A 115 -13.86 -15.82 2.34
CA ARG A 115 -13.86 -17.29 2.40
C ARG A 115 -14.02 -17.82 3.82
N ARG A 116 -13.35 -17.17 4.79
CA ARG A 116 -13.47 -17.53 6.21
C ARG A 116 -14.89 -17.28 6.72
N ASN A 117 -15.46 -16.11 6.43
CA ASN A 117 -16.80 -15.75 6.87
C ASN A 117 -17.86 -16.67 6.26
N ASP A 118 -17.74 -17.03 4.98
CA ASP A 118 -18.63 -17.98 4.34
C ASP A 118 -18.55 -19.39 4.93
N SER A 119 -17.34 -19.83 5.27
CA SER A 119 -17.13 -21.12 5.93
C SER A 119 -17.79 -21.14 7.31
N VAL A 120 -17.62 -20.08 8.10
CA VAL A 120 -18.27 -19.91 9.41
C VAL A 120 -19.79 -19.86 9.27
N ARG A 121 -20.31 -19.09 8.31
CA ARG A 121 -21.75 -18.99 8.03
C ARG A 121 -22.35 -20.36 7.66
N LYS A 122 -21.70 -21.10 6.77
CA LYS A 122 -22.14 -22.45 6.38
C LYS A 122 -22.13 -23.42 7.56
N ALA A 123 -21.11 -23.36 8.42
CA ALA A 123 -21.05 -24.18 9.63
C ALA A 123 -22.18 -23.84 10.62
N ASN A 124 -22.46 -22.56 10.82
CA ASN A 124 -23.55 -22.10 11.69
C ASN A 124 -24.94 -22.50 11.17
N LEU A 125 -25.17 -22.40 9.85
CA LEU A 125 -26.42 -22.85 9.22
C LEU A 125 -26.64 -24.36 9.45
N LYS A 126 -25.64 -25.20 9.16
CA LYS A 126 -25.72 -26.65 9.40
C LYS A 126 -26.02 -26.99 10.86
N ARG A 127 -25.41 -26.26 11.80
CA ARG A 127 -25.68 -26.45 13.24
C ARG A 127 -27.12 -26.09 13.58
N SER A 128 -27.62 -24.95 13.11
CA SER A 128 -29.03 -24.54 13.31
C SER A 128 -30.00 -25.59 12.75
N ASP A 129 -29.76 -26.06 11.53
CA ASP A 129 -30.62 -27.07 10.89
C ASP A 129 -30.62 -28.39 11.68
N SER A 130 -29.46 -28.81 12.16
CA SER A 130 -29.32 -30.00 13.02
C SER A 130 -30.08 -29.83 14.35
N LEU A 131 -30.02 -28.64 14.97
CA LEU A 131 -30.75 -28.35 16.20
C LEU A 131 -32.27 -28.34 16.00
N LYS A 132 -32.76 -27.77 14.89
CA LYS A 132 -34.18 -27.80 14.52
C LYS A 132 -34.67 -29.24 14.32
N ALA A 133 -33.93 -30.06 13.58
CA ALA A 133 -34.26 -31.46 13.36
C ALA A 133 -34.34 -32.28 14.66
N ILE A 134 -33.49 -31.97 15.65
CA ILE A 134 -33.54 -32.61 16.98
C ILE A 134 -34.79 -32.15 17.74
N GLN A 135 -35.12 -30.86 17.73
CA GLN A 135 -36.33 -30.34 18.38
C GLN A 135 -37.62 -30.92 17.79
N GLU A 136 -37.70 -31.03 16.46
CA GLU A 136 -38.86 -31.63 15.77
C GLU A 136 -39.01 -33.11 16.14
N LYS A 137 -37.91 -33.88 16.18
CA LYS A 137 -37.94 -35.29 16.63
C LYS A 137 -38.32 -35.45 18.11
N GLY A 138 -38.03 -34.46 18.95
CA GLY A 138 -38.43 -34.44 20.36
C GLY A 138 -39.94 -34.25 20.53
N LYS A 139 -40.54 -33.34 19.76
CA LYS A 139 -41.99 -33.05 19.81
C LYS A 139 -42.88 -34.20 19.33
N VAL A 140 -42.38 -35.04 18.41
CA VAL A 140 -43.12 -36.20 17.89
C VAL A 140 -43.16 -37.38 18.89
N LYS A 141 -42.31 -37.37 19.91
CA LYS A 141 -42.23 -38.45 20.92
C LYS A 141 -43.00 -38.17 22.21
N GLU A 142 -43.64 -37.00 22.34
CA GLU A 142 -44.49 -36.69 23.50
C GLU A 142 -45.76 -37.56 23.42
N PRO A 143 -46.01 -38.50 24.35
CA PRO A 143 -47.16 -39.40 24.25
C PRO A 143 -48.46 -38.59 24.37
N ILE A 144 -49.40 -38.83 23.46
CA ILE A 144 -50.76 -38.29 23.56
C ILE A 144 -51.34 -38.74 24.91
N PRO A 145 -51.86 -37.82 25.77
CA PRO A 145 -52.45 -38.23 27.03
C PRO A 145 -53.65 -39.13 26.75
N ALA A 146 -53.64 -40.34 27.32
CA ALA A 146 -54.79 -41.23 27.27
C ALA A 146 -55.97 -40.58 28.03
N GLN A 147 -57.12 -40.50 27.37
CA GLN A 147 -58.39 -39.99 27.90
C GLN A 147 -58.94 -40.89 29.00
#